data_AF-A0A9E6EMV4-F1
#
_entry.id   AF-A0A9E6EMV4-F1
#
_cell.length_a   1.000
_cell.length_b   1.000
_cell.length_c   1.000
_cell.angle_alpha   90.00
_cell.angle_beta   90.00
_cell.angle_gamma   90.00
#
_symmetry.space_group_name_H-M   'P 1'
#
loop_
_entity.id
_entity.type
_entity.pdbx_description
1 polymer ?
#
loop_
_entity_poly.entity_id
_entity_poly.type
_entity_poly.pdbx_seq_one_letter_code
_entity_poly.pdbx_strand_id
1 'polypeptide(L)'
;MAKARAGGLVTAHERETVTRLPEISSNLIRHIPRMEEVAQAILFMNKNFNGSGFPNVHAREEEIPLGGRILKVASDFLDLEEKRGSAQSALAEMAQTSLFYDPKVVQALARTFEMPDETLEEDADLPHLATHDTVQPGQVLVEGVETREGILVYPPLTRVGESHLERLKNFARLVGLKEPFLVLG
;
A
#
# COMPACT_ATOMS: atom_id res chain seq x y z
N MET A 1 -14.07 13.37 14.43
CA MET A 1 -13.26 12.52 13.51
C MET A 1 -13.32 11.04 13.89
N ALA A 2 -12.91 10.64 15.09
CA ALA A 2 -12.91 9.22 15.51
C ALA A 2 -14.27 8.51 15.43
N LYS A 3 -15.38 9.16 15.83
CA LYS A 3 -16.73 8.54 15.80
C LYS A 3 -17.30 8.29 14.40
N ALA A 4 -17.02 9.18 13.44
CA ALA A 4 -17.44 9.02 12.04
C ALA A 4 -16.61 7.96 11.32
N ARG A 5 -15.33 7.82 11.69
CA ARG A 5 -14.43 6.77 11.21
C ARG A 5 -14.74 5.40 11.83
N ALA A 6 -15.16 5.36 13.10
CA ALA A 6 -15.46 4.14 13.85
C ALA A 6 -16.89 3.58 13.68
N GLY A 7 -17.64 4.01 12.65
CA GLY A 7 -18.98 3.45 12.36
C GLY A 7 -20.07 3.76 13.40
N GLY A 8 -19.87 4.76 14.26
CA GLY A 8 -20.90 5.20 15.20
C GLY A 8 -22.06 5.90 14.49
N LEU A 9 -23.26 5.89 15.09
CA LEU A 9 -24.40 6.65 14.58
C LEU A 9 -24.07 8.16 14.66
N VAL A 10 -23.74 8.75 13.52
CA VAL A 10 -23.53 10.20 13.36
C VAL A 10 -24.88 10.85 13.07
N THR A 11 -25.30 11.80 13.89
CA THR A 11 -26.53 12.58 13.69
C THR A 11 -26.47 13.42 12.42
N ALA A 12 -27.63 13.85 11.90
CA ALA A 12 -27.68 14.70 10.69
C ALA A 12 -26.89 16.00 10.85
N HIS A 13 -26.96 16.62 12.04
CA HIS A 13 -26.24 17.84 12.36
C HIS A 13 -24.72 17.65 12.41
N GLU A 14 -24.25 16.53 12.98
CA GLU A 14 -22.82 16.19 12.98
C GLU A 14 -22.30 15.94 11.56
N ARG A 15 -23.09 15.28 10.69
CA ARG A 15 -22.72 15.06 9.28
C ARG A 15 -22.61 16.38 8.51
N GLU A 16 -23.54 17.30 8.72
CA GLU A 16 -23.51 18.63 8.10
C GLU A 16 -22.26 19.39 8.54
N THR A 17 -21.96 19.38 9.84
CA THR A 17 -20.76 20.03 10.40
C THR A 17 -19.46 19.46 9.83
N VAL A 18 -19.37 18.13 9.71
CA VAL A 18 -18.20 17.46 9.11
C VAL A 18 -18.07 17.80 7.63
N THR A 19 -19.19 17.85 6.90
CA THR A 19 -19.20 18.19 5.46
C THR A 19 -18.68 19.59 5.21
N ARG A 20 -18.97 20.54 6.10
CA ARG A 20 -18.54 21.94 5.99
C ARG A 20 -17.15 22.24 6.57
N LEU A 21 -16.50 21.25 7.18
CA LEU A 21 -15.17 21.46 7.77
C LEU A 21 -14.12 21.98 6.77
N PRO A 22 -14.06 21.51 5.50
CA PRO A 22 -13.14 22.09 4.50
C PRO A 22 -13.34 23.59 4.29
N GLU A 23 -14.60 24.06 4.27
CA GLU A 23 -14.94 25.47 4.12
C GLU A 23 -14.48 26.30 5.33
N ILE A 24 -14.74 25.80 6.54
CA ILE A 24 -14.32 26.46 7.79
C ILE A 24 -12.80 26.55 7.83
N SER A 25 -12.09 25.44 7.59
CA SER A 25 -10.62 25.37 7.62
C SER A 25 -9.99 26.27 6.56
N SER A 26 -10.53 26.30 5.34
CA SER A 26 -10.08 27.20 4.28
C SER A 26 -10.23 28.67 4.68
N ASN A 27 -11.39 29.05 5.24
CA ASN A 27 -11.65 30.42 5.67
C ASN A 27 -10.76 30.90 6.82
N LEU A 28 -10.28 29.99 7.68
CA LEU A 28 -9.34 30.34 8.76
C LEU A 28 -7.98 30.78 8.24
N ILE A 29 -7.49 30.15 7.17
CA ILE A 29 -6.11 30.38 6.70
C ILE A 29 -6.03 31.28 5.45
N ARG A 30 -7.13 31.49 4.73
CA ARG A 30 -7.13 32.24 3.45
C ARG A 30 -6.65 33.70 3.54
N HIS A 31 -6.63 34.29 4.73
CA HIS A 31 -6.19 35.67 4.96
C HIS A 31 -4.71 35.76 5.38
N ILE A 32 -4.04 34.62 5.55
CA ILE A 32 -2.61 34.56 5.82
C ILE A 32 -1.88 34.71 4.49
N PRO A 33 -0.93 35.66 4.36
CA PRO A 33 -0.20 35.84 3.11
C PRO A 33 0.47 34.54 2.63
N ARG A 34 0.33 34.25 1.32
CA ARG A 34 0.91 33.08 0.64
C ARG A 34 0.23 31.74 0.95
N MET A 35 -0.91 31.74 1.66
CA MET A 35 -1.70 30.54 1.96
C MET A 35 -2.90 30.35 1.03
N GLU A 36 -3.06 31.18 0.00
CA GLU A 36 -4.22 31.18 -0.89
C GLU A 36 -4.39 29.82 -1.59
N GLU A 37 -3.30 29.28 -2.16
CA GLU A 37 -3.32 27.97 -2.83
C GLU A 37 -3.59 26.82 -1.86
N VAL A 38 -3.05 26.90 -0.64
CA VAL A 38 -3.28 25.90 0.41
C VAL A 38 -4.73 25.94 0.88
N ALA A 39 -5.29 27.14 1.09
CA ALA A 39 -6.70 27.33 1.43
C ALA A 39 -7.61 26.75 0.35
N GLN A 40 -7.24 26.91 -0.92
CA GLN A 40 -8.00 26.35 -2.04
C GLN A 40 -7.89 24.83 -2.09
N ALA A 41 -6.71 24.25 -1.86
CA ALA A 41 -6.52 22.81 -1.76
C ALA A 41 -7.40 22.20 -0.66
N ILE A 42 -7.41 22.81 0.53
CA ILE A 42 -8.24 22.39 1.66
C ILE A 42 -9.73 22.47 1.29
N LEU A 43 -10.20 23.57 0.71
CA LEU A 43 -11.60 23.72 0.35
C LEU A 43 -12.09 22.58 -0.55
N PHE A 44 -11.27 22.20 -1.55
CA PHE A 44 -11.59 21.19 -2.55
C PHE A 44 -11.19 19.75 -2.16
N MET A 45 -10.70 19.51 -0.95
CA MET A 45 -10.18 18.19 -0.55
C MET A 45 -11.23 17.06 -0.58
N ASN A 46 -12.52 17.40 -0.53
CA ASN A 46 -13.64 16.45 -0.59
C ASN A 46 -14.36 16.48 -1.95
N LYS A 47 -13.79 17.13 -2.97
CA LYS A 47 -14.35 17.20 -4.32
C LYS A 47 -13.92 15.98 -5.11
N ASN A 48 -14.88 15.27 -5.70
CA ASN A 48 -14.59 14.13 -6.57
C ASN A 48 -14.21 14.64 -7.96
N PHE A 49 -13.36 13.87 -8.66
CA PHE A 49 -12.86 14.23 -9.99
C PHE A 49 -13.97 14.40 -11.03
N ASN A 50 -15.05 13.61 -10.96
CA ASN A 50 -16.25 13.80 -11.80
C ASN A 50 -17.08 15.07 -11.47
N GLY A 51 -16.69 15.86 -10.49
CA GLY A 51 -17.35 17.10 -10.08
C GLY A 51 -18.42 16.95 -8.99
N SER A 52 -18.71 15.73 -8.53
CA SER A 52 -19.56 15.51 -7.35
C SER A 52 -18.83 15.84 -6.03
N GLY A 53 -19.56 15.90 -4.92
CA GLY A 53 -18.98 16.20 -3.60
C GLY A 53 -18.89 17.69 -3.28
N PHE A 54 -18.17 18.01 -2.21
CA PHE A 54 -18.06 19.36 -1.66
C PHE A 54 -16.76 20.04 -2.12
N PRO A 55 -16.75 21.36 -2.41
CA PRO A 55 -17.87 22.30 -2.36
C PRO A 55 -18.88 22.07 -3.49
N ASN A 56 -20.14 22.46 -3.25
CA ASN A 56 -21.22 22.34 -4.24
C ASN A 56 -21.15 23.44 -5.30
N VAL A 57 -20.05 23.46 -6.05
CA VAL A 57 -19.77 24.34 -7.18
C VAL A 57 -19.46 23.52 -8.42
N HIS A 58 -19.65 24.11 -9.59
CA HIS A 58 -19.27 23.48 -10.86
C HIS A 58 -17.75 23.55 -11.04
N ALA A 59 -17.07 22.50 -10.62
CA ALA A 59 -15.65 22.27 -10.85
C ALA A 59 -15.43 20.76 -10.97
N ARG A 60 -14.81 20.32 -12.07
CA ARG A 60 -14.51 18.91 -12.35
C ARG A 60 -13.12 18.76 -12.96
N GLU A 61 -12.61 17.54 -12.91
CA GLU A 61 -11.35 17.15 -13.54
C GLU A 61 -10.20 18.10 -13.16
N GLU A 62 -9.55 18.73 -14.15
CA GLU A 62 -8.44 19.64 -13.95
C GLU A 62 -8.86 21.06 -13.51
N GLU A 63 -10.16 21.38 -13.50
CA GLU A 63 -10.69 22.60 -12.87
C GLU A 63 -10.56 22.54 -11.33
N ILE A 64 -10.42 21.33 -10.77
CA ILE A 64 -10.17 21.12 -9.36
C ILE A 64 -8.67 21.39 -9.11
N PRO A 65 -8.31 22.26 -8.15
CA PRO A 65 -6.90 22.55 -7.83
C PRO A 65 -6.12 21.26 -7.56
N LEU A 66 -4.88 21.18 -8.06
CA LEU A 66 -4.03 20.00 -7.91
C LEU A 66 -3.90 19.57 -6.44
N GLY A 67 -3.70 20.54 -5.53
CA GLY A 67 -3.62 20.25 -4.10
C GLY A 67 -4.90 19.60 -3.55
N GLY A 68 -6.09 19.98 -4.04
CA GLY A 68 -7.36 19.35 -3.66
C GLY A 68 -7.46 17.91 -4.16
N ARG A 69 -7.04 17.67 -5.42
CA ARG A 69 -6.98 16.30 -6.01
C ARG A 69 -6.02 15.40 -5.25
N ILE A 70 -4.86 15.92 -4.83
CA ILE A 70 -3.87 15.21 -4.00
C ILE A 70 -4.44 14.89 -2.62
N LEU A 71 -5.02 15.88 -1.93
CA LEU A 71 -5.59 15.67 -0.59
C LEU A 71 -6.75 14.67 -0.62
N LYS A 72 -7.58 14.70 -1.67
CA LYS A 72 -8.66 13.73 -1.86
C LYS A 72 -8.12 12.30 -1.94
N VAL A 73 -7.14 12.08 -2.83
CA VAL A 73 -6.52 10.76 -3.01
C VAL A 73 -5.83 10.30 -1.73
N ALA A 74 -5.02 11.16 -1.09
CA ALA A 74 -4.29 10.79 0.12
C ALA A 74 -5.22 10.48 1.30
N SER A 75 -6.27 11.28 1.51
CA SER A 75 -7.22 11.06 2.61
C SER A 75 -8.03 9.78 2.43
N ASP A 76 -8.57 9.55 1.24
CA ASP A 76 -9.37 8.36 0.96
C ASP A 76 -8.49 7.10 0.97
N PHE A 77 -7.26 7.18 0.46
CA PHE A 77 -6.30 6.07 0.51
C PHE A 77 -6.04 5.63 1.96
N LEU A 78 -5.73 6.55 2.86
CA LEU A 78 -5.48 6.21 4.28
C LEU A 78 -6.70 5.55 4.93
N ASP A 79 -7.90 6.07 4.65
CA ASP A 79 -9.15 5.50 5.18
C ASP A 79 -9.44 4.10 4.57
N LEU A 80 -9.03 3.83 3.32
CA LEU A 80 -9.16 2.53 2.66
C LEU A 80 -8.11 1.54 3.13
N GLU A 81 -6.86 1.96 3.28
CA GLU A 81 -5.76 1.14 3.78
C GLU A 81 -6.07 0.62 5.20
N GLU A 82 -6.58 1.49 6.09
CA GLU A 82 -7.01 1.09 7.43
C GLU A 82 -8.13 0.03 7.40
N LYS A 83 -9.08 0.14 6.44
CA LYS A 83 -10.22 -0.79 6.32
C LYS A 83 -9.89 -2.10 5.62
N ARG A 84 -8.94 -2.08 4.68
CA ARG A 84 -8.57 -3.24 3.84
C ARG A 84 -7.33 -3.97 4.34
N GLY A 85 -6.53 -3.32 5.18
CA GLY A 85 -5.33 -3.90 5.79
C GLY A 85 -4.11 -3.90 4.88
N SER A 86 -4.16 -3.33 3.67
CA SER A 86 -3.00 -3.19 2.79
C SER A 86 -3.14 -2.04 1.80
N ALA A 87 -1.99 -1.47 1.41
CA ALA A 87 -1.90 -0.43 0.38
C ALA A 87 -2.38 -0.92 -0.99
N GLN A 88 -2.03 -2.15 -1.37
CA GLN A 88 -2.41 -2.77 -2.64
C GLN A 88 -3.93 -2.92 -2.76
N SER A 89 -4.60 -3.40 -1.70
CA SER A 89 -6.07 -3.52 -1.69
C SER A 89 -6.76 -2.16 -1.70
N ALA A 90 -6.20 -1.14 -1.04
CA ALA A 90 -6.70 0.23 -1.12
C ALA A 90 -6.60 0.80 -2.54
N LEU A 91 -5.44 0.65 -3.21
CA LEU A 91 -5.24 1.08 -4.60
C LEU A 91 -6.18 0.36 -5.58
N ALA A 92 -6.39 -0.95 -5.39
CA ALA A 92 -7.32 -1.74 -6.20
C ALA A 92 -8.78 -1.23 -6.07
N GLU A 93 -9.21 -0.85 -4.88
CA GLU A 93 -10.55 -0.26 -4.67
C GLU A 93 -10.67 1.15 -5.25
N MET A 94 -9.61 1.95 -5.15
CA MET A 94 -9.57 3.27 -5.80
C MET A 94 -9.66 3.15 -7.33
N ALA A 95 -9.07 2.11 -7.92
CA ALA A 95 -9.20 1.84 -9.36
C ALA A 95 -10.63 1.48 -9.77
N GLN A 96 -11.38 0.75 -8.94
CA GLN A 96 -12.80 0.44 -9.18
C GLN A 96 -13.70 1.69 -9.09
N THR A 97 -13.28 2.70 -8.33
CA THR A 97 -13.99 3.98 -8.16
C THR A 97 -13.27 5.13 -8.88
N SER A 98 -12.65 4.83 -10.02
CA SER A 98 -11.78 5.74 -10.80
C SER A 98 -12.39 7.10 -11.15
N LEU A 99 -13.73 7.20 -11.28
CA LEU A 99 -14.41 8.47 -11.56
C LEU A 99 -14.27 9.51 -10.42
N PHE A 100 -13.89 9.10 -9.22
CA PHE A 100 -13.75 10.00 -8.08
C PHE A 100 -12.36 10.60 -7.94
N TYR A 101 -11.36 10.02 -8.61
CA TYR A 101 -9.96 10.39 -8.41
C TYR A 101 -9.32 10.84 -9.71
N ASP A 102 -8.33 11.71 -9.59
CA ASP A 102 -7.48 12.04 -10.73
C ASP A 102 -6.55 10.85 -11.01
N PRO A 103 -6.59 10.25 -12.22
CA PRO A 103 -5.75 9.10 -12.56
C PRO A 103 -4.25 9.42 -12.47
N LYS A 104 -3.83 10.67 -12.74
CA LYS A 104 -2.42 11.08 -12.64
C LYS A 104 -1.94 11.04 -11.19
N VAL A 105 -2.79 11.43 -10.24
CA VAL A 105 -2.48 11.45 -8.82
C VAL A 105 -2.49 10.04 -8.23
N VAL A 106 -3.47 9.21 -8.60
CA VAL A 106 -3.51 7.80 -8.17
C VAL A 106 -2.29 7.04 -8.70
N GLN A 107 -1.90 7.27 -9.95
CA GLN A 107 -0.67 6.68 -10.51
C GLN A 107 0.58 7.18 -9.77
N ALA A 108 0.67 8.47 -9.45
CA ALA A 108 1.79 9.00 -8.68
C ALA A 108 1.87 8.37 -7.28
N LEU A 109 0.72 8.16 -6.63
CA LEU A 109 0.66 7.45 -5.34
C LEU A 109 1.10 5.99 -5.49
N ALA A 110 0.57 5.26 -6.47
CA ALA A 110 0.95 3.87 -6.73
C ALA A 110 2.47 3.71 -6.87
N ARG A 111 3.11 4.61 -7.63
CA ARG A 111 4.58 4.63 -7.80
C ARG A 111 5.38 4.80 -6.49
N THR A 112 4.78 5.37 -5.44
CA THR A 112 5.46 5.46 -4.13
C THR A 112 5.52 4.12 -3.41
N PHE A 113 4.61 3.21 -3.75
CA PHE A 113 4.61 1.82 -3.30
C PHE A 113 5.32 0.89 -4.29
N GLU A 114 5.49 1.30 -5.55
CA GLU A 114 6.23 0.59 -6.62
C GLU A 114 7.73 1.00 -6.71
N MET A 115 8.41 1.29 -5.59
CA MET A 115 9.89 1.22 -5.59
C MET A 115 10.28 -0.22 -6.03
N PRO A 116 11.21 -0.36 -7.00
CA PRO A 116 11.10 -1.30 -8.12
C PRO A 116 10.78 -2.73 -7.67
N ASP A 117 9.57 -3.16 -7.98
CA ASP A 117 9.21 -4.56 -7.95
C ASP A 117 9.67 -5.18 -9.28
N GLU A 118 10.96 -5.53 -9.34
CA GLU A 118 11.37 -6.65 -10.20
C GLU A 118 10.75 -7.93 -9.60
N THR A 119 9.43 -8.12 -9.75
CA THR A 119 8.71 -9.42 -9.70
C THR A 119 7.20 -9.22 -9.54
N LEU A 120 6.50 -8.92 -10.64
CA LEU A 120 5.16 -9.48 -10.80
C LEU A 120 5.31 -10.98 -11.10
N GLU A 121 5.68 -11.75 -10.07
CA GLU A 121 5.41 -13.19 -10.00
C GLU A 121 4.35 -13.37 -8.91
N GLU A 122 3.08 -13.37 -9.33
CA GLU A 122 1.89 -13.50 -8.48
C GLU A 122 1.77 -14.86 -7.73
N ASP A 123 2.87 -15.59 -7.54
CA ASP A 123 2.96 -16.86 -6.78
C ASP A 123 4.03 -16.83 -5.65
N ALA A 124 4.82 -15.75 -5.47
CA ALA A 124 6.05 -15.79 -4.65
C ALA A 124 5.88 -15.74 -3.11
N ASP A 125 4.72 -15.38 -2.56
CA ASP A 125 4.58 -15.15 -1.10
C ASP A 125 3.92 -16.29 -0.31
N LEU A 126 3.62 -17.43 -0.93
CA LEU A 126 3.20 -18.63 -0.20
C LEU A 126 4.41 -19.51 0.11
N PRO A 127 4.57 -19.96 1.37
CA PRO A 127 5.59 -20.94 1.70
C PRO A 127 5.42 -22.19 0.84
N HIS A 128 6.46 -22.58 0.11
CA HIS A 128 6.46 -23.77 -0.72
C HIS A 128 7.65 -24.67 -0.39
N LEU A 129 7.52 -25.95 -0.75
CA LEU A 129 8.57 -26.94 -0.53
C LEU A 129 9.60 -26.86 -1.65
N ALA A 130 10.88 -26.72 -1.28
CA ALA A 130 12.01 -26.71 -2.19
C ALA A 130 13.06 -27.74 -1.79
N THR A 131 13.92 -28.10 -2.74
CA THR A 131 15.14 -28.89 -2.53
C THR A 131 16.36 -28.03 -2.87
N HIS A 132 17.56 -28.55 -2.63
CA HIS A 132 18.82 -27.91 -3.03
C HIS A 132 18.92 -27.57 -4.53
N ASP A 133 18.15 -28.23 -5.39
CA ASP A 133 18.15 -28.01 -6.83
C ASP A 133 17.06 -27.03 -7.30
N THR A 134 15.99 -26.84 -6.51
CA THR A 134 14.86 -25.99 -6.90
C THR A 134 14.85 -24.64 -6.17
N VAL A 135 15.57 -24.50 -5.05
CA VAL A 135 15.68 -23.25 -4.31
C VAL A 135 16.48 -22.20 -5.08
N GLN A 136 15.99 -20.96 -5.11
CA GLN A 136 16.53 -19.85 -5.88
C GLN A 136 17.18 -18.78 -5.00
N PRO A 137 18.11 -17.96 -5.54
CA PRO A 137 18.62 -16.79 -4.83
C PRO A 137 17.47 -15.83 -4.50
N GLY A 138 17.54 -15.18 -3.34
CA GLY A 138 16.50 -14.25 -2.87
C GLY A 138 15.49 -14.90 -1.92
N GLN A 139 15.20 -16.20 -2.10
CA GLN A 139 14.29 -16.96 -1.24
C GLN A 139 14.78 -17.04 0.21
N VAL A 140 13.86 -17.26 1.15
CA VAL A 140 14.13 -17.37 2.59
C VAL A 140 13.82 -18.78 3.05
N LEU A 141 14.78 -19.43 3.72
CA LEU A 141 14.57 -20.71 4.39
C LEU A 141 13.67 -20.47 5.61
N VAL A 142 12.40 -20.89 5.55
CA VAL A 142 11.44 -20.69 6.64
C VAL A 142 11.83 -21.53 7.86
N GLU A 143 12.35 -22.72 7.59
CA GLU A 143 12.89 -23.65 8.59
C GLU A 143 14.40 -23.79 8.43
N GLY A 144 15.07 -24.31 9.47
CA GLY A 144 16.50 -24.59 9.40
C GLY A 144 16.77 -25.79 8.48
N VAL A 145 17.82 -25.69 7.66
CA VAL A 145 18.25 -26.81 6.81
C VAL A 145 19.26 -27.65 7.59
N GLU A 146 18.97 -28.94 7.72
CA GLU A 146 19.82 -29.90 8.39
C GLU A 146 20.30 -31.00 7.43
N THR A 147 21.45 -31.60 7.74
CA THR A 147 21.85 -32.87 7.13
C THR A 147 20.95 -34.02 7.62
N ARG A 148 20.98 -35.16 6.93
CA ARG A 148 20.27 -36.38 7.40
C ARG A 148 20.72 -36.84 8.79
N GLU A 149 21.95 -36.50 9.16
CA GLU A 149 22.56 -36.78 10.46
C GLU A 149 22.19 -35.75 11.55
N GLY A 150 21.39 -34.72 11.21
CA GLY A 150 20.91 -33.71 12.15
C GLY A 150 21.86 -32.54 12.39
N ILE A 151 22.86 -32.35 11.52
CA ILE A 151 23.76 -31.19 11.61
C ILE A 151 23.10 -30.00 10.91
N LEU A 152 22.95 -28.88 11.63
CA LEU A 152 22.42 -27.63 11.07
C LEU A 152 23.38 -27.04 10.04
N VAL A 153 22.92 -26.91 8.80
CA VAL A 153 23.65 -26.28 7.68
C VAL A 153 23.35 -24.79 7.63
N TYR A 154 22.07 -24.43 7.74
CA TYR A 154 21.61 -23.04 7.86
C TYR A 154 20.51 -22.91 8.92
N PRO A 155 20.53 -21.85 9.74
CA PRO A 155 19.44 -21.57 10.66
C PRO A 155 18.15 -21.16 9.92
N PRO A 156 16.99 -21.26 10.56
CA PRO A 156 15.75 -20.68 10.05
C PRO A 156 15.91 -19.19 9.75
N LEU A 157 15.08 -18.68 8.83
CA LEU A 157 15.06 -17.30 8.34
C LEU A 157 16.35 -16.85 7.64
N THR A 158 17.13 -17.80 7.12
CA THR A 158 18.30 -17.49 6.30
C THR A 158 17.87 -17.11 4.89
N ARG A 159 18.27 -15.91 4.43
CA ARG A 159 18.11 -15.50 3.02
C ARG A 159 19.14 -16.22 2.15
N VAL A 160 18.68 -16.87 1.10
CA VAL A 160 19.50 -17.65 0.17
C VAL A 160 20.21 -16.67 -0.79
N GLY A 161 21.53 -16.72 -0.83
CA GLY A 161 22.36 -16.08 -1.84
C GLY A 161 23.06 -17.14 -2.71
N GLU A 162 23.78 -16.72 -3.74
CA GLU A 162 24.45 -17.65 -4.68
C GLU A 162 25.42 -18.62 -3.97
N SER A 163 26.21 -18.11 -3.02
CA SER A 163 27.13 -18.93 -2.22
C SER A 163 26.40 -19.93 -1.31
N HIS A 164 25.15 -19.62 -0.92
CA HIS A 164 24.33 -20.53 -0.14
C HIS A 164 23.90 -21.73 -0.98
N LEU A 165 23.53 -21.52 -2.25
CA LEU A 165 23.14 -22.57 -3.19
C LEU A 165 24.27 -23.55 -3.46
N GLU A 166 25.48 -23.05 -3.73
CA GLU A 166 26.65 -23.91 -3.95
C GLU A 166 26.93 -24.79 -2.73
N ARG A 167 26.79 -24.21 -1.54
CA ARG A 167 26.98 -24.94 -0.28
C ARG A 167 25.89 -25.99 -0.08
N LEU A 168 24.61 -25.68 -0.34
CA LEU A 168 23.53 -26.67 -0.28
C LEU A 168 23.80 -27.85 -1.21
N LYS A 169 24.20 -27.60 -2.48
CA LYS A 169 24.57 -28.64 -3.44
C LYS A 169 25.74 -29.50 -2.95
N ASN A 170 26.74 -28.88 -2.33
CA ASN A 170 27.88 -29.61 -1.76
C ASN A 170 27.48 -30.51 -0.59
N PHE A 171 26.64 -30.03 0.33
CA PHE A 171 26.14 -30.83 1.44
C PHE A 171 25.22 -31.96 0.96
N ALA A 172 24.34 -31.70 0.00
CA ALA A 172 23.47 -32.70 -0.60
C ALA A 172 24.28 -33.85 -1.22
N ARG A 173 25.37 -33.54 -1.93
CA ARG A 173 26.23 -34.53 -2.57
C ARG A 173 27.10 -35.32 -1.58
N LEU A 174 27.63 -34.68 -0.55
CA LEU A 174 28.64 -35.27 0.34
C LEU A 174 28.03 -36.00 1.56
N VAL A 175 27.02 -35.41 2.19
CA VAL A 175 26.47 -35.85 3.48
C VAL A 175 24.97 -36.17 3.38
N GLY A 176 24.28 -35.53 2.44
CA GLY A 176 22.82 -35.65 2.28
C GLY A 176 22.07 -34.69 3.19
N LEU A 177 21.07 -34.01 2.63
CA LEU A 177 20.19 -33.07 3.31
C LEU A 177 18.85 -33.72 3.69
N LYS A 178 18.18 -33.18 4.71
CA LYS A 178 16.75 -33.41 4.95
C LYS A 178 15.97 -32.51 4.01
N GLU A 179 15.33 -33.11 3.01
CA GLU A 179 14.58 -32.43 1.97
C GLU A 179 13.21 -33.11 1.76
N PRO A 180 12.19 -32.38 1.30
CA PRO A 180 12.22 -30.94 1.00
C PRO A 180 12.20 -30.06 2.26
N PHE A 181 12.63 -28.80 2.14
CA PHE A 181 12.54 -27.78 3.17
C PHE A 181 11.62 -26.64 2.74
N LEU A 182 11.03 -25.94 3.70
CA LEU A 182 10.07 -24.87 3.44
C LEU A 182 10.79 -23.56 3.12
N VAL A 183 10.42 -22.92 2.02
CA VAL A 183 10.99 -21.64 1.57
C VAL A 183 9.89 -20.61 1.26
N LEU A 184 10.24 -19.34 1.36
CA LEU A 184 9.37 -18.19 1.10
C LEU A 184 10.06 -17.22 0.14
N GLY A 185 9.31 -16.64 -0.80
CA GLY A 185 9.81 -15.70 -1.80
C GLY A 185 10.23 -16.36 -3.11
#